data_AF-A0A6S7GSG2-F1
#
_entry.id   AF-A0A6S7GSG2-F1
#
_cell.length_a   1.000
_cell.length_b   1.000
_cell.length_c   1.000
_cell.angle_alpha   90.00
_cell.angle_beta   90.00
_cell.angle_gamma   90.00
#
_symmetry.space_group_name_H-M   'P 1'
#
loop_
_entity.id
_entity.type
_entity.pdbx_description
1 polymer ?
#
loop_
_entity_poly.entity_id
_entity_poly.type
_entity_poly.pdbx_seq_one_letter_code
_entity_poly.pdbx_strand_id
1 'polypeptide(L)'
;MSVRSWPVRGAGSVDKLTCIDGEKMATRYEIGDSRDTNKYCLRVPNKGNYLDGEKSERAKALYASRTGYVGSLTRIRREIEAHKMSNGKLYDIEKKLESYDNGWREFVSTHETYLDVIDSENEKEAAYSLYEEKIKRRFEFGCMIKSWRGEVSQRENRDHVSCSKTSTRSRASSSSSTLSSLSKRRERLALAQLKVDQIARKHELAKKC
;
A
#
# COMPACT_ATOMS: atom_id res chain seq x y z
N MET A 1 20.80 -2.90 31.22
CA MET A 1 19.35 -2.81 31.50
C MET A 1 19.04 -1.36 31.80
N SER A 2 18.32 -0.65 30.93
CA SER A 2 17.99 0.77 31.12
C SER A 2 16.47 0.93 30.99
N VAL A 3 15.85 1.23 32.12
CA VAL A 3 14.40 1.35 32.29
C VAL A 3 13.94 2.72 31.82
N ARG A 4 12.91 2.71 30.98
CA ARG A 4 12.18 3.88 30.50
C ARG A 4 11.39 4.49 31.65
N SER A 5 11.49 5.80 31.84
CA SER A 5 10.56 6.56 32.68
C SER A 5 9.87 7.59 31.81
N TRP A 6 8.54 7.53 31.75
CA TRP A 6 7.66 8.50 31.09
C TRP A 6 6.85 9.21 32.18
N PRO A 7 6.76 10.56 32.20
CA PRO A 7 5.88 11.24 33.13
C PRO A 7 4.44 11.29 32.62
N VAL A 8 3.59 10.60 33.39
CA VAL A 8 2.31 11.01 33.99
C VAL A 8 1.45 12.07 33.29
N ARG A 9 0.20 11.63 33.07
CA ARG A 9 -1.01 12.31 32.63
C ARG A 9 -1.52 13.28 33.72
N GLY A 10 -1.67 14.56 33.40
CA GLY A 10 -2.29 15.57 34.25
C GLY A 10 -3.61 16.07 33.64
N ALA A 11 -4.70 15.87 34.38
CA ALA A 11 -6.02 16.43 34.11
C ALA A 11 -6.08 17.90 34.55
N GLY A 12 -6.92 18.71 33.90
CA GLY A 12 -7.41 19.95 34.50
C GLY A 12 -7.79 21.08 33.55
N SER A 13 -8.97 21.62 33.81
CA SER A 13 -9.45 22.99 33.56
C SER A 13 -10.20 23.30 32.27
N VAL A 14 -11.51 23.28 32.44
CA VAL A 14 -12.53 24.18 31.89
C VAL A 14 -12.12 25.66 31.98
N ASP A 15 -12.86 26.45 31.19
CA ASP A 15 -13.00 27.91 31.17
C ASP A 15 -12.10 28.69 30.20
N LYS A 16 -12.70 29.05 29.06
CA LYS A 16 -12.60 30.41 28.52
C LYS A 16 -13.79 30.71 27.61
N LEU A 17 -14.77 31.41 28.20
CA LEU A 17 -15.68 32.30 27.49
C LEU A 17 -14.86 33.27 26.63
N THR A 18 -15.26 33.41 25.38
CA THR A 18 -15.09 34.68 24.66
C THR A 18 -16.47 35.09 24.14
N CYS A 19 -17.05 36.06 24.83
CA CYS A 19 -18.18 36.84 24.36
C CYS A 19 -17.73 37.60 23.11
N ILE A 20 -18.48 37.48 22.02
CA ILE A 20 -18.45 38.46 20.94
C ILE A 20 -19.78 39.20 21.02
N ASP A 21 -19.68 40.45 21.43
CA ASP A 21 -20.77 41.41 21.48
C ASP A 21 -21.34 41.62 20.07
N GLY A 22 -22.60 41.24 19.91
CA GLY A 22 -23.40 41.52 18.73
C GLY A 22 -24.64 42.27 19.17
N GLU A 23 -24.50 43.59 19.31
CA GLU A 23 -25.60 44.53 19.50
C GLU A 23 -26.71 44.28 18.46
N LYS A 24 -27.90 43.89 18.94
CA LYS A 24 -29.15 44.13 18.22
C LYS A 24 -30.18 44.66 19.20
N MET A 25 -30.34 45.99 19.13
CA MET A 25 -31.38 46.79 19.78
C MET A 25 -32.76 46.15 19.57
N ALA A 26 -33.31 45.55 20.63
CA ALA A 26 -34.72 45.16 20.69
C ALA A 26 -35.51 46.36 21.22
N THR A 27 -36.34 46.93 20.37
CA THR A 27 -37.31 47.97 20.70
C THR A 27 -38.29 47.45 21.75
N ARG A 28 -38.26 48.10 22.91
CA ARG A 28 -39.23 47.92 24.00
C ARG A 28 -40.56 48.55 23.58
N TYR A 29 -41.53 47.71 23.25
CA TYR A 29 -42.95 48.06 23.29
C TYR A 29 -43.58 47.25 24.42
N GLU A 30 -44.03 47.93 25.48
CA GLU A 30 -44.83 47.30 26.53
C GLU A 30 -46.29 47.26 26.08
N ILE A 31 -46.86 46.06 25.99
CA ILE A 31 -48.31 45.84 25.94
C ILE A 31 -48.62 44.55 26.70
N GLY A 32 -49.36 44.70 27.80
CA GLY A 32 -50.60 43.96 28.04
C GLY A 32 -50.51 42.45 28.31
N ASP A 33 -50.75 42.12 29.57
CA ASP A 33 -51.20 40.86 30.14
C ASP A 33 -52.41 40.23 29.38
N SER A 34 -52.29 39.01 28.84
CA SER A 34 -53.43 38.08 28.63
C SER A 34 -53.07 36.73 27.96
N ARG A 35 -53.34 35.67 28.74
CA ARG A 35 -54.00 34.39 28.38
C ARG A 35 -53.40 33.50 27.28
N ASP A 36 -52.98 32.32 27.74
CA ASP A 36 -53.19 30.99 27.15
C ASP A 36 -53.65 30.95 25.69
N THR A 37 -52.68 30.81 24.79
CA THR A 37 -52.91 29.96 23.61
C THR A 37 -51.70 29.03 23.45
N ASN A 38 -51.99 27.76 23.73
CA ASN A 38 -51.17 26.61 23.43
C ASN A 38 -50.86 26.56 21.92
N LYS A 39 -49.81 27.27 21.49
CA LYS A 39 -49.22 27.14 20.17
C LYS A 39 -48.31 25.93 20.22
N TYR A 40 -48.82 24.79 19.78
CA TYR A 40 -47.97 23.73 19.26
C TYR A 40 -47.16 24.33 18.11
N CYS A 41 -45.95 24.82 18.42
CA CYS A 41 -44.93 25.08 17.43
C CYS A 41 -44.56 23.73 16.82
N LEU A 42 -45.33 23.29 15.83
CA LEU A 42 -44.90 22.28 14.87
C LEU A 42 -43.72 22.90 14.14
N ARG A 43 -42.54 22.68 14.72
CA ARG A 43 -41.24 23.02 14.15
C ARG A 43 -41.10 22.14 12.92
N VAL A 44 -41.52 22.65 11.77
CA VAL A 44 -41.33 21.96 10.50
C VAL A 44 -39.82 21.76 10.35
N PRO A 45 -39.31 20.52 10.24
CA PRO A 45 -37.89 20.29 10.06
C PRO A 45 -37.45 21.00 8.78
N ASN A 46 -36.51 21.94 8.90
CA ASN A 46 -35.92 22.60 7.75
C ASN A 46 -35.08 21.56 7.00
N LYS A 47 -35.67 20.95 5.96
CA LYS A 47 -35.07 19.86 5.16
C LYS A 47 -33.70 20.26 4.56
N GLY A 48 -33.42 21.56 4.40
CA GLY A 48 -32.16 22.06 3.88
C GLY A 48 -30.95 21.77 4.79
N ASN A 49 -31.10 21.87 6.11
CA ASN A 49 -30.00 21.59 7.06
C ASN A 49 -29.79 20.08 7.29
N TYR A 50 -30.79 19.26 7.01
CA TYR A 50 -30.72 17.81 7.24
C TYR A 50 -29.82 17.12 6.22
N LEU A 51 -29.90 17.52 4.94
CA LEU A 51 -29.07 16.97 3.86
C LEU A 51 -27.59 17.33 4.02
N ASP A 52 -27.30 18.55 4.50
CA ASP A 52 -25.93 18.99 4.80
C ASP A 52 -25.34 18.22 6.00
N GLY A 53 -26.16 17.96 7.02
CA GLY A 53 -25.81 17.11 8.16
C GLY A 53 -25.49 15.68 7.76
N GLU A 54 -26.33 15.05 6.95
CA GLU A 54 -26.14 13.67 6.48
C GLU A 54 -24.86 13.51 5.64
N LYS A 55 -24.58 14.47 4.74
CA LYS A 55 -23.32 14.51 3.99
C LYS A 55 -22.11 14.67 4.90
N SER A 56 -22.18 15.58 5.87
CA SER A 56 -21.09 15.79 6.84
C SER A 56 -20.81 14.53 7.68
N GLU A 57 -21.86 13.85 8.15
CA GLU A 57 -21.72 12.59 8.89
C GLU A 57 -21.12 11.48 8.02
N ARG A 58 -21.58 11.37 6.77
CA ARG A 58 -21.03 10.42 5.80
C ARG A 58 -19.56 10.69 5.51
N ALA A 59 -19.16 11.95 5.32
CA ALA A 59 -17.76 12.34 5.12
C ALA A 59 -16.89 11.92 6.31
N LYS A 60 -17.36 12.16 7.54
CA LYS A 60 -16.66 11.73 8.77
C LYS A 60 -16.50 10.22 8.84
N ALA A 61 -17.55 9.46 8.52
CA ALA A 61 -17.50 8.00 8.52
C ALA A 61 -16.51 7.46 7.46
N LEU A 62 -16.53 8.02 6.25
CA LEU A 62 -15.59 7.66 5.18
C LEU A 62 -14.14 8.02 5.56
N TYR A 63 -13.92 9.17 6.20
CA TYR A 63 -12.61 9.56 6.71
C TYR A 63 -12.09 8.54 7.76
N ALA A 64 -12.93 8.15 8.71
CA ALA A 64 -12.58 7.16 9.74
C ALA A 64 -12.29 5.79 9.12
N SER A 65 -13.10 5.34 8.16
CA SER A 65 -12.86 4.09 7.43
C SER A 65 -11.54 4.12 6.66
N ARG A 66 -11.32 5.19 5.88
CA ARG A 66 -10.07 5.42 5.13
C ARG A 66 -8.84 5.38 6.01
N THR A 67 -8.87 6.06 7.16
CA THR A 67 -7.74 6.05 8.11
C THR A 67 -7.55 4.68 8.74
N GLY A 68 -8.63 3.95 9.04
CA GLY A 68 -8.60 2.55 9.46
C GLY A 68 -7.90 1.64 8.45
N TYR A 69 -8.21 1.76 7.16
CA TYR A 69 -7.54 0.99 6.11
C TYR A 69 -6.05 1.28 6.01
N VAL A 70 -5.64 2.55 6.11
CA VAL A 70 -4.22 2.92 6.16
C VAL A 70 -3.51 2.25 7.35
N GLY A 71 -4.16 2.19 8.52
CA GLY A 71 -3.66 1.48 9.69
C GLY A 71 -3.49 -0.02 9.43
N SER A 72 -4.52 -0.66 8.85
CA SER A 72 -4.49 -2.08 8.49
C SER A 72 -3.36 -2.41 7.50
N LEU A 73 -3.24 -1.63 6.43
CA LEU A 73 -2.17 -1.76 5.43
C LEU A 73 -0.78 -1.64 6.06
N THR A 74 -0.62 -0.68 6.99
CA THR A 74 0.64 -0.49 7.72
C THR A 74 0.97 -1.70 8.58
N ARG A 75 -0.04 -2.29 9.25
CA ARG A 75 0.14 -3.50 10.05
C ARG A 75 0.56 -4.69 9.19
N ILE A 76 -0.16 -4.96 8.10
CA ILE A 76 0.15 -6.07 7.19
C ILE A 76 1.55 -5.92 6.60
N ARG A 77 1.95 -4.71 6.23
CA ARG A 77 3.32 -4.43 5.75
C ARG A 77 4.38 -4.83 6.78
N ARG A 78 4.22 -4.42 8.04
CA ARG A 78 5.15 -4.79 9.12
C ARG A 78 5.21 -6.29 9.35
N GLU A 79 4.07 -6.97 9.27
CA GLU A 79 4.01 -8.43 9.38
C GLU A 79 4.79 -9.11 8.25
N ILE A 80 4.64 -8.65 7.01
CA ILE A 80 5.39 -9.17 5.85
C ILE A 80 6.89 -8.92 6.02
N GLU A 81 7.28 -7.72 6.44
CA GLU A 81 8.68 -7.39 6.72
C GLU A 81 9.27 -8.28 7.84
N ALA A 82 8.50 -8.55 8.91
CA ALA A 82 8.91 -9.46 9.97
C ALA A 82 9.08 -10.91 9.48
N HIS A 83 8.14 -11.42 8.67
CA HIS A 83 8.24 -12.76 8.09
C HIS A 83 9.45 -12.91 7.15
N LYS A 84 9.80 -11.84 6.41
CA LYS A 84 11.00 -11.81 5.58
C LYS A 84 12.28 -11.99 6.42
N MET A 85 12.34 -11.37 7.60
CA MET A 85 13.51 -11.47 8.49
C MET A 85 13.63 -12.84 9.19
N SER A 86 12.51 -13.52 9.42
CA SER A 86 12.48 -14.80 10.14
C SER A 86 12.56 -16.04 9.24
N ASN A 87 12.89 -15.89 7.94
CA ASN A 87 12.77 -16.94 6.93
C ASN A 87 11.39 -17.64 6.96
N GLY A 88 10.31 -16.86 7.10
CA GLY A 88 8.94 -17.39 7.08
C GLY A 88 8.64 -18.17 5.79
N LYS A 89 7.67 -19.08 5.85
CA LYS A 89 7.23 -19.84 4.66
C LYS A 89 6.72 -18.87 3.60
N LEU A 90 7.14 -19.07 2.35
CA LEU A 90 6.75 -18.23 1.21
C LEU A 90 5.22 -18.12 1.09
N TYR A 91 4.51 -19.24 1.31
CA TYR A 91 3.05 -19.30 1.33
C TYR A 91 2.38 -18.31 2.31
N ASP A 92 2.93 -18.14 3.52
CA ASP A 92 2.35 -17.23 4.51
C ASP A 92 2.50 -15.76 4.10
N ILE A 93 3.58 -15.46 3.37
CA ILE A 93 3.84 -14.12 2.83
C ILE A 93 2.92 -13.83 1.65
N GLU A 94 2.69 -14.80 0.75
CA GLU A 94 1.72 -14.70 -0.35
C GLU A 94 0.31 -14.37 0.16
N LYS A 95 -0.15 -15.11 1.17
CA LYS A 95 -1.48 -14.88 1.77
C LYS A 95 -1.62 -13.47 2.38
N LYS A 96 -0.55 -12.97 3.00
CA LYS A 96 -0.53 -11.60 3.55
C LYS A 96 -0.47 -10.54 2.45
N LEU A 97 0.21 -10.81 1.34
CA LEU A 97 0.22 -9.93 0.18
C LEU A 97 -1.18 -9.83 -0.45
N GLU A 98 -1.89 -10.94 -0.58
CA GLU A 98 -3.29 -10.93 -1.05
C GLU A 98 -4.18 -10.10 -0.12
N SER A 99 -4.02 -10.26 1.20
CA SER A 99 -4.73 -9.46 2.19
C SER A 99 -4.39 -7.97 2.09
N TYR A 100 -3.12 -7.64 1.81
CA TYR A 100 -2.67 -6.28 1.58
C TYR A 100 -3.30 -5.67 0.33
N ASP A 101 -3.31 -6.40 -0.78
CA ASP A 101 -3.91 -5.94 -2.03
C ASP A 101 -5.43 -5.76 -1.92
N ASN A 102 -6.11 -6.63 -1.17
CA ASN A 102 -7.53 -6.44 -0.89
C ASN A 102 -7.79 -5.17 -0.06
N GLY A 103 -7.06 -5.00 1.05
CA GLY A 103 -7.16 -3.78 1.85
C GLY A 103 -6.81 -2.52 1.07
N TRP A 104 -5.93 -2.62 0.08
CA TRP A 104 -5.60 -1.50 -0.79
C TRP A 104 -6.77 -1.12 -1.69
N ARG A 105 -7.45 -2.09 -2.30
CA ARG A 105 -8.64 -1.84 -3.13
C ARG A 105 -9.74 -1.16 -2.32
N GLU A 106 -9.99 -1.64 -1.10
CA GLU A 106 -10.99 -1.04 -0.19
C GLU A 106 -10.60 0.39 0.21
N PHE A 107 -9.32 0.64 0.48
CA PHE A 107 -8.80 1.99 0.72
C PHE A 107 -9.05 2.92 -0.46
N VAL A 108 -8.72 2.51 -1.69
CA VAL A 108 -8.92 3.32 -2.91
C VAL A 108 -10.39 3.64 -3.11
N SER A 109 -11.25 2.62 -3.08
CA SER A 109 -12.70 2.80 -3.25
C SER A 109 -13.29 3.74 -2.21
N THR A 110 -12.89 3.60 -0.94
CA THR A 110 -13.32 4.48 0.15
C THR A 110 -12.77 5.90 -0.03
N HIS A 111 -11.55 6.05 -0.54
CA HIS A 111 -10.93 7.34 -0.80
C HIS A 111 -11.64 8.10 -1.92
N GLU A 112 -11.95 7.43 -3.03
CA GLU A 112 -12.71 8.00 -4.14
C GLU A 112 -14.10 8.45 -3.67
N THR A 113 -14.80 7.58 -2.95
CA THR A 113 -16.12 7.91 -2.37
C THR A 113 -16.02 9.08 -1.38
N TYR A 114 -14.92 9.19 -0.63
CA TYR A 114 -14.68 10.32 0.27
C TYR A 114 -14.53 11.64 -0.50
N LEU A 115 -13.78 11.64 -1.59
CA LEU A 115 -13.59 12.83 -2.44
C LEU A 115 -14.90 13.33 -3.06
N ASP A 116 -15.82 12.41 -3.39
CA ASP A 116 -17.14 12.75 -3.95
C ASP A 116 -18.08 13.42 -2.94
N VAL A 117 -17.87 13.18 -1.64
CA VAL A 117 -18.78 13.67 -0.58
C VAL A 117 -18.28 14.97 0.04
N ILE A 118 -16.97 15.24 0.02
CA ILE A 118 -16.43 16.50 0.54
C ILE A 118 -16.63 17.64 -0.47
N ASP A 119 -17.05 18.79 0.04
CA ASP A 119 -17.27 20.00 -0.78
C ASP A 119 -16.10 20.99 -0.68
N SER A 120 -15.27 20.88 0.36
CA SER A 120 -14.13 21.77 0.61
C SER A 120 -12.94 21.45 -0.30
N GLU A 121 -12.52 22.42 -1.11
CA GLU A 121 -11.37 22.26 -2.02
C GLU A 121 -10.06 22.00 -1.27
N ASN A 122 -9.84 22.71 -0.15
CA ASN A 122 -8.66 22.51 0.69
C ASN A 122 -8.59 21.08 1.26
N GLU A 123 -9.75 20.50 1.61
CA GLU A 123 -9.81 19.11 2.09
C GLU A 123 -9.57 18.11 0.96
N LYS A 124 -10.02 18.41 -0.27
CA LYS A 124 -9.72 17.61 -1.46
C LYS A 124 -8.23 17.61 -1.76
N GLU A 125 -7.60 18.78 -1.78
CA GLU A 125 -6.16 18.90 -2.03
C GLU A 125 -5.33 18.14 -0.99
N ALA A 126 -5.69 18.26 0.29
CA ALA A 126 -5.05 17.51 1.37
C ALA A 126 -5.26 15.98 1.21
N ALA A 127 -6.46 15.56 0.79
CA ALA A 127 -6.77 14.16 0.53
C ALA A 127 -5.96 13.62 -0.66
N TYR A 128 -5.85 14.36 -1.77
CA TYR A 128 -5.02 13.99 -2.92
C TYR A 128 -3.55 13.85 -2.55
N SER A 129 -2.99 14.83 -1.83
CA SER A 129 -1.59 14.79 -1.37
C SER A 129 -1.30 13.54 -0.53
N LEU A 130 -2.23 13.19 0.38
CA LEU A 130 -2.12 11.96 1.17
C LEU A 130 -2.20 10.72 0.28
N TYR A 131 -3.09 10.70 -0.70
CA TYR A 131 -3.27 9.57 -1.61
C TYR A 131 -2.03 9.31 -2.48
N GLU A 132 -1.44 10.37 -3.04
CA GLU A 132 -0.19 10.30 -3.80
C GLU A 132 0.95 9.71 -2.95
N GLU A 133 1.09 10.18 -1.71
CA GLU A 133 2.06 9.63 -0.77
C GLU A 133 1.82 8.12 -0.55
N LYS A 134 0.55 7.69 -0.42
CA LYS A 134 0.24 6.27 -0.25
C LYS A 134 0.52 5.46 -1.52
N ILE A 135 0.23 5.98 -2.71
CA ILE A 135 0.57 5.33 -3.98
C ILE A 135 2.07 5.12 -4.07
N LYS A 136 2.88 6.15 -3.78
CA LYS A 136 4.34 6.07 -3.78
C LYS A 136 4.83 4.97 -2.83
N ARG A 137 4.33 4.95 -1.60
CA ARG A 137 4.69 3.92 -0.60
C ARG A 137 4.27 2.52 -1.04
N ARG A 138 3.13 2.35 -1.70
CA ARG A 138 2.69 1.07 -2.27
C ARG A 138 3.65 0.61 -3.37
N PHE A 139 4.04 1.52 -4.25
CA PHE A 139 4.97 1.22 -5.33
C PHE A 139 6.33 0.76 -4.79
N GLU A 140 6.89 1.50 -3.84
CA GLU A 140 8.15 1.15 -3.15
C GLU A 140 8.05 -0.24 -2.49
N PHE A 141 6.94 -0.50 -1.80
CA PHE A 141 6.68 -1.80 -1.20
C PHE A 141 6.63 -2.92 -2.26
N GLY A 142 5.95 -2.70 -3.38
CA GLY A 142 5.90 -3.66 -4.49
C GLY A 142 7.28 -3.96 -5.08
N CYS A 143 8.13 -2.94 -5.25
CA CYS A 143 9.52 -3.13 -5.71
C CYS A 143 10.33 -3.98 -4.73
N MET A 144 10.21 -3.72 -3.42
CA MET A 144 10.87 -4.51 -2.39
C MET A 144 10.43 -5.99 -2.42
N ILE A 145 9.14 -6.25 -2.61
CA ILE A 145 8.59 -7.62 -2.70
C ILE A 145 9.11 -8.34 -3.95
N LYS A 146 9.16 -7.65 -5.10
CA LYS A 146 9.72 -8.21 -6.34
C LYS A 146 11.19 -8.57 -6.17
N SER A 147 12.00 -7.68 -5.56
CA SER A 147 13.41 -7.96 -5.26
C SER A 147 13.55 -9.19 -4.38
N TRP A 148 12.75 -9.26 -3.30
CA TRP A 148 12.79 -10.38 -2.37
C TRP A 148 12.44 -11.71 -3.03
N ARG A 149 11.41 -11.76 -3.89
CA ARG A 149 11.08 -12.97 -4.66
C ARG A 149 12.24 -13.44 -5.54
N GLY A 150 12.97 -12.49 -6.15
CA GLY A 150 14.18 -12.79 -6.91
C GLY A 150 15.30 -13.40 -6.05
N GLU A 151 15.52 -12.86 -4.84
CA GLU A 151 16.51 -13.39 -3.89
C GLU A 151 16.17 -14.81 -3.43
N VAL A 152 14.90 -15.10 -3.15
CA VAL A 152 14.45 -16.44 -2.74
C VAL A 152 14.66 -17.45 -3.86
N SER A 153 14.25 -17.12 -5.09
CA SER A 153 14.43 -18.01 -6.25
C SER A 153 15.91 -18.31 -6.54
N GLN A 154 16.81 -17.35 -6.32
CA GLN A 154 18.26 -17.60 -6.46
C GLN A 154 18.82 -18.52 -5.37
N ARG A 155 18.31 -18.48 -4.14
CA ARG A 155 18.74 -19.38 -3.05
C ARG A 155 18.31 -20.81 -3.33
N GLU A 156 17.05 -21.03 -3.70
CA GLU A 156 16.53 -22.35 -4.07
C GLU A 156 17.36 -22.99 -5.21
N ASN A 157 17.69 -22.20 -6.24
CA ASN A 157 18.55 -22.67 -7.34
C ASN A 157 19.98 -23.03 -6.89
N ARG A 158 20.55 -22.33 -5.89
CA ARG A 158 21.88 -22.65 -5.34
C ARG A 158 21.85 -23.92 -4.48
N ASP A 159 20.79 -24.09 -3.71
CA ASP A 159 20.64 -25.23 -2.80
C ASP A 159 20.36 -26.54 -3.59
N HIS A 160 19.60 -26.46 -4.70
CA HIS A 160 19.42 -27.60 -5.61
C HIS A 160 20.69 -28.02 -6.36
N VAL A 161 21.64 -27.11 -6.60
CA VAL A 161 22.94 -27.45 -7.19
C VAL A 161 23.89 -28.07 -6.14
N SER A 162 23.67 -27.80 -4.85
CA SER A 162 24.47 -28.33 -3.74
C SER A 162 24.15 -29.79 -3.39
N CYS A 163 22.93 -30.27 -3.68
CA CYS A 163 22.46 -31.61 -3.30
C CYS A 163 22.57 -32.69 -4.41
N SER A 164 23.26 -32.44 -5.51
CA SER A 164 23.69 -33.51 -6.43
C SER A 164 24.95 -34.22 -5.91
N LYS A 165 24.84 -34.83 -4.72
CA LYS A 165 25.81 -35.81 -4.20
C LYS A 165 25.17 -37.19 -4.17
N THR A 166 24.98 -37.76 -5.34
CA THR A 166 25.00 -39.22 -5.51
C THR A 166 26.05 -39.56 -6.57
N SER A 167 27.15 -40.11 -6.03
CA SER A 167 28.29 -40.76 -6.66
C SER A 167 28.23 -41.03 -8.17
N THR A 168 29.15 -40.45 -8.93
CA THR A 168 30.05 -41.25 -9.78
C THR A 168 31.35 -40.46 -9.95
N ARG A 169 32.48 -41.15 -9.71
CA ARG A 169 33.87 -40.66 -9.81
C ARG A 169 34.05 -39.76 -11.03
N SER A 170 34.65 -38.57 -10.85
CA SER A 170 35.68 -38.00 -11.74
C SER A 170 36.22 -36.66 -11.24
N ARG A 171 37.46 -36.73 -10.72
CA ARG A 171 38.61 -35.83 -10.91
C ARG A 171 38.39 -34.32 -11.17
N ALA A 172 39.17 -33.59 -10.36
CA ALA A 172 39.82 -32.30 -10.61
C ALA A 172 39.02 -31.02 -10.31
N SER A 173 39.39 -30.43 -9.17
CA SER A 173 39.20 -29.04 -8.79
C SER A 173 39.66 -28.08 -9.89
N SER A 174 38.89 -27.01 -10.14
CA SER A 174 39.48 -25.71 -10.49
C SER A 174 38.55 -24.57 -10.13
N SER A 175 38.92 -23.89 -9.05
CA SER A 175 38.49 -22.55 -8.69
C SER A 175 38.98 -21.51 -9.69
N SER A 176 38.12 -20.53 -10.01
CA SER A 176 38.41 -19.19 -10.54
C SER A 176 39.01 -19.05 -11.95
N SER A 177 38.20 -18.55 -12.90
CA SER A 177 38.54 -17.38 -13.73
C SER A 177 37.47 -17.18 -14.82
N THR A 178 36.87 -15.98 -14.84
CA THR A 178 35.91 -15.49 -15.85
C THR A 178 36.45 -15.56 -17.29
N LEU A 179 37.78 -15.66 -17.45
CA LEU A 179 38.49 -15.85 -18.72
C LEU A 179 38.23 -17.23 -19.37
N SER A 180 38.01 -18.29 -18.59
CA SER A 180 37.74 -19.64 -19.11
C SER A 180 36.33 -19.79 -19.73
N SER A 181 35.40 -18.91 -19.38
CA SER A 181 34.05 -18.93 -19.96
C SER A 181 34.03 -18.41 -21.39
N LEU A 182 34.89 -17.42 -21.70
CA LEU A 182 34.98 -16.82 -23.03
C LEU A 182 35.67 -17.76 -24.03
N SER A 183 36.71 -18.50 -23.60
CA SER A 183 37.35 -19.50 -24.45
C SER A 183 36.38 -20.64 -24.78
N LYS A 184 35.68 -21.18 -23.77
CA LYS A 184 34.63 -22.21 -23.98
C LYS A 184 33.46 -21.69 -24.82
N ARG A 185 33.07 -20.42 -24.67
CA ARG A 185 32.02 -19.78 -25.48
C ARG A 185 32.46 -19.63 -26.95
N ARG A 186 33.71 -19.22 -27.19
CA ARG A 186 34.29 -19.11 -28.54
C ARG A 186 34.43 -20.48 -29.20
N GLU A 187 34.87 -21.49 -28.46
CA GLU A 187 34.95 -22.88 -28.93
C GLU A 187 33.58 -23.43 -29.32
N ARG A 188 32.54 -23.22 -28.49
CA ARG A 188 31.17 -23.62 -28.82
C ARG A 188 30.60 -22.90 -30.05
N LEU A 189 30.91 -21.61 -30.21
CA LEU A 189 30.52 -20.84 -31.40
C LEU A 189 31.20 -21.39 -32.66
N ALA A 190 32.51 -21.67 -32.60
CA ALA A 190 33.25 -22.25 -33.72
C ALA A 190 32.69 -23.62 -34.14
N LEU A 191 32.37 -24.48 -33.16
CA LEU A 191 31.74 -25.78 -33.44
C LEU A 191 30.33 -25.65 -34.03
N ALA A 192 29.53 -24.67 -33.59
CA ALA A 192 28.21 -24.41 -34.15
C ALA A 192 28.30 -23.93 -35.60
N GLN A 193 29.24 -23.03 -35.89
CA GLN A 193 29.44 -22.48 -37.24
C GLN A 193 29.91 -23.56 -38.22
N LEU A 194 30.82 -24.43 -37.79
CA LEU A 194 31.31 -25.57 -38.58
C LEU A 194 30.18 -26.56 -38.92
N LYS A 195 29.24 -26.79 -37.99
CA LYS A 195 28.05 -27.61 -38.25
C LYS A 195 27.11 -26.97 -39.27
N VAL A 196 26.89 -25.67 -39.20
CA VAL A 196 26.07 -24.93 -40.18
C VAL A 196 26.68 -25.04 -41.58
N ASP A 197 27.99 -24.85 -41.71
CA ASP A 197 28.70 -24.96 -43.00
C ASP A 197 28.65 -26.38 -43.57
N GLN A 198 28.69 -27.41 -42.72
CA GLN A 198 28.56 -28.79 -43.13
C GLN A 198 27.16 -29.09 -43.67
N ILE A 199 26.11 -28.56 -43.02
CA ILE A 199 24.72 -28.69 -43.48
C ILE A 199 24.51 -27.95 -44.80
N ALA A 200 25.04 -26.72 -44.92
CA ALA A 200 24.96 -25.93 -46.15
C ALA A 200 25.62 -26.66 -47.34
N ARG A 201 26.81 -27.23 -47.15
CA ARG A 201 27.49 -28.03 -48.18
C ARG A 201 26.70 -29.28 -48.58
N LYS A 202 26.10 -29.99 -47.61
CA LYS A 202 25.23 -31.15 -47.90
C LYS A 202 24.00 -30.75 -48.72
N HIS A 203 23.36 -29.63 -48.40
CA HIS A 203 22.24 -29.11 -49.17
C HIS A 203 22.65 -28.68 -50.59
N GLU A 204 23.82 -28.07 -50.75
CA GLU A 204 24.32 -27.67 -52.06
C GLU A 204 24.62 -28.88 -52.95
N LEU A 205 25.22 -29.94 -52.39
CA LEU A 205 25.44 -31.20 -53.09
C LEU A 205 24.11 -31.88 -53.47
N ALA A 206 23.12 -31.86 -52.57
CA ALA A 206 21.80 -32.43 -52.83
C ALA A 206 20.97 -31.64 -53.86
N LYS A 207 21.33 -30.38 -54.16
CA LYS A 207 20.69 -29.57 -55.22
C LYS A 207 21.39 -29.67 -56.58
N LYS A 208 22.59 -30.27 -56.63
CA LYS A 208 23.39 -30.47 -57.84
C LYS A 208 23.26 -31.90 -58.41
N CYS A 209 22.44 -32.74 -57.78
CA CYS A 209 21.94 -34.01 -58.30
C CYS A 209 20.46 -33.84 -58.64
#